data_AF-A0A9Q1EF70-F1
#
_entry.id   AF-A0A9Q1EF70-F1
#
_cell.length_a   1.000
_cell.length_b   1.000
_cell.length_c   1.000
_cell.angle_alpha   90.00
_cell.angle_beta   90.00
_cell.angle_gamma   90.00
#
_symmetry.space_group_name_H-M   'P 1'
#
loop_
_entity.id
_entity.type
_entity.pdbx_description
1 polymer ?
#
loop_
_entity_poly.entity_id
_entity_poly.type
_entity_poly.pdbx_seq_one_letter_code
_entity_poly.pdbx_strand_id
1 'polypeptide(L)'
;MLDSSTNQEGSTMGEPQQVSALPPPPMQYIKEYTDDNVRKGLAPKPPPPIRDNYMMFGNQFQCDDLIVRPLESQGIERLHPMQFDHKRELKKLNMSILVNFLDLLDILIKSPGSIRREEKLEDLKLLFVHMHHLINEYRPHQARETLRVMMEVQKRQRLETAERFQKHLDRVVEMIQGCLASLPDDLPQPEGSGGGRPPARGAPRADLMDLEEAGAGGSCVGGQQDRTTVTPKRDKLWDKDMAMCSIIDEMT
;
A
#
# COMPACT_ATOMS: atom_id res chain seq x y z
N MET A 1 -51.66 60.56 -40.70
CA MET A 1 -51.03 60.08 -39.46
C MET A 1 -50.99 58.56 -39.56
N LEU A 2 -49.93 58.02 -40.18
CA LEU A 2 -48.81 57.31 -39.52
C LEU A 2 -49.27 55.97 -38.92
N ASP A 3 -48.69 54.79 -39.14
CA ASP A 3 -47.78 54.16 -40.11
C ASP A 3 -47.79 52.64 -39.74
N SER A 4 -47.57 51.78 -40.73
CA SER A 4 -46.86 50.48 -40.66
C SER A 4 -47.46 49.22 -40.00
N SER A 5 -47.88 48.32 -40.89
CA SER A 5 -47.19 47.05 -41.24
C SER A 5 -46.87 45.98 -40.19
N THR A 6 -47.54 44.85 -40.40
CA THR A 6 -47.16 43.45 -40.16
C THR A 6 -45.71 43.12 -40.54
N ASN A 7 -44.89 42.60 -39.60
CA ASN A 7 -44.04 41.39 -39.77
C ASN A 7 -43.13 41.10 -38.55
N GLN A 8 -43.31 39.89 -37.99
CA GLN A 8 -42.31 38.83 -37.73
C GLN A 8 -40.92 39.17 -37.14
N GLU A 9 -40.64 38.64 -35.93
CA GLU A 9 -39.35 38.09 -35.44
C GLU A 9 -39.53 37.76 -33.93
N GLY A 10 -39.15 36.63 -33.34
CA GLY A 10 -38.61 35.38 -33.83
C GLY A 10 -38.96 34.29 -32.81
N SER A 11 -39.33 33.12 -33.32
CA SER A 11 -39.53 31.90 -32.55
C SER A 11 -38.21 31.47 -31.91
N THR A 12 -37.99 31.75 -30.62
CA THR A 12 -37.00 30.98 -29.86
C THR A 12 -37.64 29.65 -29.53
N MET A 13 -37.38 28.67 -30.40
CA MET A 13 -37.67 27.27 -30.15
C MET A 13 -37.23 26.93 -28.73
N GLY A 14 -38.14 26.38 -27.92
CA GLY A 14 -37.75 25.71 -26.70
C GLY A 14 -36.82 24.57 -27.08
N GLU A 15 -35.52 24.74 -26.84
CA GLU A 15 -34.56 23.66 -26.97
C GLU A 15 -35.07 22.49 -26.13
N PRO A 16 -35.03 21.25 -26.66
CA PRO A 16 -35.41 20.09 -25.88
C PRO A 16 -34.50 20.06 -24.66
N GLN A 17 -35.07 20.37 -23.49
CA GLN A 17 -34.34 20.36 -22.24
C GLN A 17 -33.85 18.93 -22.03
N GLN A 18 -32.57 18.71 -22.31
CA GLN A 18 -31.91 17.44 -22.07
C GLN A 18 -31.93 17.22 -20.56
N VAL A 19 -32.92 16.45 -20.11
CA VAL A 19 -33.01 16.02 -18.72
C VAL A 19 -31.91 14.98 -18.55
N SER A 20 -30.76 15.43 -18.05
CA SER A 20 -29.69 14.54 -17.63
C SER A 20 -30.27 13.48 -16.68
N ALA A 21 -29.95 12.21 -16.94
CA ALA A 21 -30.35 11.08 -16.09
C ALA A 21 -29.66 11.09 -14.71
N LEU A 22 -28.67 11.97 -14.53
CA LEU A 22 -27.90 12.12 -13.30
C LEU A 22 -28.29 13.40 -12.57
N PRO A 23 -28.31 13.38 -11.22
CA PRO A 23 -28.60 14.57 -10.44
C PRO A 23 -27.60 15.68 -10.79
N PRO A 24 -28.06 16.96 -10.88
CA PRO A 24 -27.15 18.07 -11.09
C PRO A 24 -26.15 18.12 -9.93
N PRO A 25 -24.91 18.55 -10.20
CA PRO A 25 -23.91 18.58 -9.16
C PRO A 25 -24.31 19.58 -8.06
N PRO A 26 -23.80 19.43 -6.83
CA PRO A 26 -24.13 20.32 -5.71
C PRO A 26 -23.79 21.80 -5.99
N MET A 27 -24.76 22.56 -6.49
CA MET A 27 -24.57 23.95 -6.93
C MET A 27 -24.15 24.90 -5.80
N GLN A 28 -24.39 24.53 -4.54
CA GLN A 28 -23.93 25.28 -3.36
C GLN A 28 -22.39 25.33 -3.27
N TYR A 29 -21.69 24.28 -3.72
CA TYR A 29 -20.24 24.24 -3.69
C TYR A 29 -19.64 24.84 -4.96
N ILE A 30 -20.16 24.48 -6.14
CA ILE A 30 -19.59 24.88 -7.43
C ILE A 30 -19.54 26.41 -7.60
N LYS A 31 -20.56 27.13 -7.15
CA LYS A 31 -20.62 28.59 -7.27
C LYS A 31 -19.48 29.31 -6.55
N GLU A 32 -18.91 28.70 -5.52
CA GLU A 32 -17.82 29.28 -4.75
C GLU A 32 -16.44 29.11 -5.43
N TYR A 33 -16.31 28.16 -6.37
CA TYR A 33 -15.08 27.87 -7.12
C TYR A 33 -15.02 28.65 -8.45
N THR A 34 -14.96 29.97 -8.37
CA THR A 34 -14.64 30.84 -9.52
C THR A 34 -13.15 31.13 -9.60
N ASP A 35 -12.62 31.43 -10.79
CA ASP A 35 -11.20 31.75 -10.99
C ASP A 35 -10.71 32.91 -10.10
N ASP A 36 -11.57 33.89 -9.85
CA ASP A 36 -11.28 35.02 -8.98
C ASP A 36 -11.26 34.62 -7.50
N ASN A 37 -12.19 33.76 -7.06
CA ASN A 37 -12.22 33.27 -5.68
C ASN A 37 -11.04 32.34 -5.39
N VAL A 38 -10.63 31.50 -6.34
CA VAL A 38 -9.45 30.65 -6.24
C VAL A 38 -8.19 31.51 -6.14
N ARG A 39 -8.04 32.51 -7.03
CA ARG A 39 -6.90 33.43 -7.01
C ARG A 39 -6.79 34.22 -5.70
N LYS A 40 -7.93 34.60 -5.12
CA LYS A 40 -8.01 35.30 -3.84
C LYS A 40 -7.97 34.38 -2.61
N GLY A 41 -7.91 33.05 -2.80
CA GLY A 41 -7.92 32.08 -1.70
C GLY A 41 -9.23 32.04 -0.90
N LEU A 42 -10.33 32.55 -1.46
CA LEU A 42 -11.67 32.56 -0.85
C LEU A 42 -12.46 31.28 -1.12
N ALA A 43 -11.99 30.43 -2.04
CA ALA A 43 -12.59 29.14 -2.30
C ALA A 43 -12.58 28.28 -1.02
N PRO A 44 -13.73 27.67 -0.65
CA PRO A 44 -13.83 26.90 0.59
C PRO A 44 -12.86 25.71 0.57
N LYS A 45 -12.20 25.47 1.70
CA LYS A 45 -11.39 24.27 1.90
C LYS A 45 -12.30 23.05 2.05
N PRO A 46 -11.82 21.83 1.71
CA PRO A 46 -12.59 20.62 1.96
C PRO A 46 -12.98 20.54 3.45
N PRO A 47 -14.17 19.99 3.76
CA PRO A 47 -14.59 19.82 5.14
C PRO A 47 -13.58 18.96 5.90
N PRO A 48 -13.37 19.22 7.20
CA PRO A 48 -12.46 18.40 8.01
C PRO A 48 -12.94 16.94 8.02
N PRO A 49 -12.02 15.96 8.10
CA PRO A 49 -12.39 14.56 8.24
C PRO A 49 -13.32 14.39 9.44
N ILE A 50 -14.43 13.67 9.22
CA ILE A 50 -15.34 13.27 10.30
C ILE A 50 -14.52 12.36 11.23
N ARG A 51 -14.56 12.66 12.54
CA ARG A 51 -13.90 11.87 13.58
C ARG A 51 -14.88 11.00 14.37
N ASP A 52 -16.17 11.27 14.20
CA ASP A 52 -17.25 10.62 14.94
C ASP A 52 -17.92 9.56 14.05
N ASN A 53 -19.24 9.41 14.18
CA ASN A 53 -20.00 8.43 13.42
C ASN A 53 -20.46 9.00 12.08
N TYR A 54 -20.42 8.19 11.02
CA TYR A 54 -20.93 8.55 9.70
C TYR A 54 -21.89 7.49 9.16
N MET A 55 -22.81 7.92 8.28
CA MET A 55 -23.74 7.02 7.60
C MET A 55 -23.20 6.69 6.21
N MET A 56 -23.07 5.40 5.90
CA MET A 56 -22.67 4.92 4.60
C MET A 56 -23.58 3.78 4.17
N PHE A 57 -24.30 3.99 3.05
CA PHE A 57 -25.30 3.05 2.52
C PHE A 57 -26.35 2.61 3.55
N GLY A 58 -26.83 3.56 4.38
CA GLY A 58 -27.82 3.29 5.41
C GLY A 58 -27.27 2.62 6.68
N ASN A 59 -25.96 2.36 6.77
CA ASN A 59 -25.32 1.82 7.96
C ASN A 59 -24.54 2.91 8.69
N GLN A 60 -24.65 2.94 10.03
CA GLN A 60 -23.87 3.85 10.87
C GLN A 60 -22.51 3.22 11.16
N PHE A 61 -21.42 3.90 10.82
CA PHE A 61 -20.03 3.51 11.07
C PHE A 61 -19.40 4.43 12.10
N GLN A 62 -18.53 3.89 12.96
CA GLN A 62 -17.65 4.68 13.82
C GLN A 62 -16.25 4.74 13.21
N CYS A 63 -15.55 5.87 13.35
CA CYS A 63 -14.18 6.00 12.82
C CYS A 63 -13.17 5.04 13.46
N ASP A 64 -13.39 4.63 14.71
CA ASP A 64 -12.52 3.70 15.45
C ASP A 64 -12.97 2.24 15.37
N ASP A 65 -14.05 1.94 14.64
CA ASP A 65 -14.54 0.57 14.53
C ASP A 65 -13.51 -0.33 13.84
N LEU A 66 -13.45 -1.59 14.31
CA LEU A 66 -12.75 -2.63 13.59
C LEU A 66 -13.28 -2.69 12.14
N ILE A 67 -12.36 -2.82 11.17
CA ILE A 67 -12.68 -2.90 9.73
C ILE A 67 -13.77 -3.95 9.47
N VAL A 68 -13.78 -5.01 10.28
CA VAL A 68 -14.82 -6.05 10.28
C VAL A 68 -15.57 -5.95 11.60
N ARG A 69 -16.87 -5.64 11.54
CA ARG A 69 -17.72 -5.61 12.73
C ARG A 69 -17.94 -7.03 13.28
N PRO A 70 -17.85 -7.25 14.60
CA PRO A 70 -18.12 -8.54 15.21
C PRO A 70 -19.55 -9.01 14.92
N LEU A 71 -19.74 -10.31 14.74
CA LEU A 71 -21.06 -10.93 14.52
C LEU A 71 -22.05 -10.61 15.66
N GLU A 72 -21.54 -10.49 16.88
CA GLU A 72 -22.32 -10.20 18.08
C GLU A 72 -22.97 -8.81 18.04
N SER A 73 -22.31 -7.85 17.38
CA SER A 73 -22.86 -6.50 17.16
C SER A 73 -24.08 -6.49 16.23
N GLN A 74 -24.27 -7.57 15.46
CA GLN A 74 -25.40 -7.78 14.56
C GLN A 74 -26.44 -8.75 15.15
N GLY A 75 -26.28 -9.14 16.43
CA GLY A 75 -27.16 -10.09 17.11
C GLY A 75 -26.96 -11.55 16.68
N ILE A 76 -25.83 -11.86 16.04
CA ILE A 76 -25.51 -13.21 15.56
C ILE A 76 -24.52 -13.88 16.53
N GLU A 77 -24.92 -15.00 17.13
CA GLU A 77 -24.07 -15.75 18.05
C GLU A 77 -22.91 -16.42 17.30
N ARG A 78 -21.70 -16.34 17.87
CA ARG A 78 -20.48 -16.88 17.25
C ARG A 78 -20.45 -18.41 17.33
N LEU A 79 -20.27 -19.08 16.18
CA LEU A 79 -20.15 -20.54 16.10
C LEU A 79 -18.75 -21.11 16.44
N HIS A 80 -17.77 -20.24 16.69
CA HIS A 80 -16.37 -20.61 16.93
C HIS A 80 -15.81 -19.94 18.20
N PRO A 81 -14.81 -20.55 18.88
CA PRO A 81 -14.22 -19.97 20.10
C PRO A 81 -13.43 -18.71 19.79
N MET A 82 -13.12 -17.87 20.79
CA MET A 82 -12.37 -16.60 20.57
C MET A 82 -10.93 -16.79 20.07
N GLN A 83 -10.30 -17.92 20.41
CA GLN A 83 -9.00 -18.32 19.88
C GLN A 83 -9.15 -19.57 19.04
N PHE A 84 -8.78 -19.45 17.76
CA PHE A 84 -8.94 -20.54 16.80
C PHE A 84 -7.98 -20.35 15.62
N ASP A 85 -7.75 -21.45 14.91
CA ASP A 85 -7.09 -21.43 13.61
C ASP A 85 -8.15 -21.15 12.51
N HIS A 86 -8.01 -20.01 11.83
CA HIS A 86 -8.92 -19.56 10.77
C HIS A 86 -9.05 -20.62 9.66
N LYS A 87 -7.94 -21.28 9.29
CA LYS A 87 -7.96 -22.30 8.23
C LYS A 87 -8.78 -23.51 8.64
N ARG A 88 -8.61 -23.96 9.89
CA ARG A 88 -9.32 -25.11 10.42
C ARG A 88 -10.82 -24.82 10.58
N GLU A 89 -11.17 -23.64 11.08
CA GLU A 89 -12.57 -23.27 11.26
C GLU A 89 -13.28 -23.05 9.91
N LEU A 90 -12.60 -22.44 8.92
CA LEU A 90 -13.15 -22.29 7.58
C LEU A 90 -13.44 -23.65 6.92
N LYS A 91 -12.56 -24.64 7.11
CA LYS A 91 -12.79 -26.01 6.64
C LYS A 91 -13.97 -26.68 7.33
N LYS A 92 -14.10 -26.49 8.64
CA LYS A 92 -15.22 -27.02 9.43
C LYS A 92 -16.55 -26.41 8.96
N LEU A 93 -16.61 -25.10 8.76
CA LEU A 93 -17.80 -24.43 8.21
C LEU A 93 -18.13 -24.94 6.80
N ASN A 94 -17.13 -25.13 5.93
CA ASN A 94 -17.35 -25.67 4.59
C ASN A 94 -17.98 -27.08 4.64
N MET A 95 -17.46 -27.97 5.48
CA MET A 95 -18.05 -29.29 5.68
C MET A 95 -19.47 -29.19 6.29
N SER A 96 -19.69 -28.27 7.22
CA SER A 96 -21.02 -28.04 7.80
C SER A 96 -22.04 -27.57 6.75
N ILE A 97 -21.64 -26.69 5.82
CA ILE A 97 -22.49 -26.25 4.70
C ILE A 97 -22.82 -27.42 3.79
N LEU A 98 -21.83 -28.25 3.45
CA LEU A 98 -22.05 -29.41 2.59
C LEU A 98 -23.05 -30.40 3.21
N VAL A 99 -22.86 -30.74 4.50
CA VAL A 99 -23.78 -31.66 5.20
C VAL A 99 -25.18 -31.06 5.29
N ASN A 100 -25.31 -29.77 5.62
CA ASN A 100 -26.61 -29.11 5.68
C ASN A 100 -27.32 -29.10 4.31
N PHE A 101 -26.57 -28.89 3.22
CA PHE A 101 -27.11 -28.98 1.86
C PHE A 101 -27.61 -30.39 1.51
N LEU A 102 -26.88 -31.44 1.91
CA LEU A 102 -27.32 -32.82 1.71
C LEU A 102 -28.59 -33.14 2.52
N ASP A 103 -28.68 -32.67 3.77
CA ASP A 103 -29.88 -32.79 4.59
C ASP A 103 -31.08 -32.09 3.92
N LEU A 104 -30.84 -30.89 3.36
CA LEU A 104 -31.87 -30.13 2.65
C LEU A 104 -32.37 -30.90 1.41
N LEU A 105 -31.46 -31.51 0.63
CA LEU A 105 -31.85 -32.35 -0.51
C LEU A 105 -32.69 -33.56 -0.07
N ASP A 106 -32.32 -34.22 1.02
CA ASP A 106 -33.08 -35.36 1.55
C ASP A 106 -34.50 -34.94 2.00
N ILE A 107 -34.64 -33.77 2.63
CA ILE A 107 -35.95 -33.19 2.99
C ILE A 107 -36.77 -32.87 1.74
N LEU A 108 -36.16 -32.31 0.69
CA LEU A 108 -36.85 -31.98 -0.56
C LEU A 108 -37.36 -33.24 -1.28
N ILE A 109 -36.63 -34.34 -1.22
CA ILE A 109 -37.03 -35.62 -1.81
C ILE A 109 -38.18 -36.25 -1.01
N LYS A 110 -38.10 -36.24 0.32
CA LYS A 110 -39.07 -36.92 1.19
C LYS A 110 -40.34 -36.11 1.43
N SER A 111 -40.20 -34.83 1.74
CA SER A 111 -41.28 -33.94 2.20
C SER A 111 -41.01 -32.47 1.84
N PRO A 112 -41.19 -32.07 0.57
CA PRO A 112 -40.81 -30.74 0.08
C PRO A 112 -41.60 -29.57 0.70
N GLY A 113 -42.81 -29.83 1.22
CA GLY A 113 -43.65 -28.83 1.90
C GLY A 113 -43.45 -28.75 3.42
N SER A 114 -42.45 -29.43 3.97
CA SER A 114 -42.18 -29.43 5.41
C SER A 114 -41.51 -28.12 5.85
N ILE A 115 -41.89 -27.62 7.04
CA ILE A 115 -41.23 -26.49 7.70
C ILE A 115 -39.73 -26.71 7.93
N ARG A 116 -39.29 -27.98 8.01
CA ARG A 116 -37.88 -28.37 8.13
C ARG A 116 -37.02 -27.88 6.96
N ARG A 117 -37.64 -27.65 5.80
CA ARG A 117 -36.97 -27.04 4.65
C ARG A 117 -36.54 -25.60 4.95
N GLU A 118 -37.43 -24.81 5.53
CA GLU A 118 -37.18 -23.40 5.87
C GLU A 118 -36.15 -23.30 6.99
N GLU A 119 -36.24 -24.16 8.01
CA GLU A 119 -35.25 -24.25 9.08
C GLU A 119 -33.84 -24.51 8.52
N LYS A 120 -33.68 -25.51 7.64
CA LYS A 120 -32.39 -25.80 7.00
C LYS A 120 -31.90 -24.67 6.11
N LEU A 121 -32.80 -23.93 5.47
CA LEU A 121 -32.42 -22.79 4.64
C LEU A 121 -31.87 -21.64 5.50
N GLU A 122 -32.48 -21.35 6.65
CA GLU A 122 -31.98 -20.35 7.58
C GLU A 122 -30.65 -20.79 8.24
N ASP A 123 -30.50 -22.08 8.60
CA ASP A 123 -29.21 -22.63 9.06
C ASP A 123 -28.10 -22.42 8.02
N LEU A 124 -28.41 -22.72 6.75
CA LEU A 124 -27.46 -22.59 5.65
C LEU A 124 -27.07 -21.13 5.41
N LYS A 125 -28.04 -20.21 5.47
CA LYS A 125 -27.80 -18.76 5.41
C LYS A 125 -26.90 -18.30 6.56
N LEU A 126 -27.17 -18.77 7.78
CA LEU A 126 -26.34 -18.47 8.95
C LEU A 126 -24.89 -18.95 8.76
N LEU A 127 -24.70 -20.18 8.29
CA LEU A 127 -23.37 -20.74 8.00
C LEU A 127 -22.60 -19.89 6.97
N PHE A 128 -23.26 -19.38 5.92
CA PHE A 128 -22.63 -18.49 4.94
C PHE A 128 -22.24 -17.14 5.55
N VAL A 129 -23.08 -16.55 6.40
CA VAL A 129 -22.75 -15.30 7.11
C VAL A 129 -21.48 -15.50 7.97
N HIS A 130 -21.39 -16.60 8.71
CA HIS A 130 -20.19 -16.92 9.49
C HIS A 130 -18.95 -17.14 8.62
N MET A 131 -19.09 -17.83 7.48
CA MET A 131 -17.99 -18.04 6.54
C MET A 131 -17.49 -16.72 5.96
N HIS A 132 -18.39 -15.82 5.57
CA HIS A 132 -18.03 -14.49 5.07
C HIS A 132 -17.30 -13.67 6.12
N HIS A 133 -17.79 -13.68 7.36
CA HIS A 133 -17.14 -12.98 8.46
C HIS A 133 -15.71 -13.49 8.69
N LEU A 134 -15.51 -14.81 8.72
CA LEU A 134 -14.19 -15.42 8.90
C LEU A 134 -13.19 -15.04 7.80
N ILE A 135 -13.67 -14.97 6.55
CA ILE A 135 -12.86 -14.53 5.40
C ILE A 135 -12.51 -13.05 5.54
N ASN A 136 -13.46 -12.23 5.98
CA ASN A 136 -13.26 -10.79 6.16
C ASN A 136 -12.23 -10.51 7.27
N GLU A 137 -12.30 -11.21 8.40
CA GLU A 137 -11.30 -11.12 9.47
C GLU A 137 -9.88 -11.45 8.99
N TYR A 138 -9.74 -12.31 7.96
CA TYR A 138 -8.45 -12.68 7.39
C TYR A 138 -7.90 -11.65 6.38
N ARG A 139 -8.71 -10.70 5.89
CA ARG A 139 -8.30 -9.68 4.89
C ARG A 139 -7.10 -8.83 5.33
N PRO A 140 -7.01 -8.32 6.58
CA PRO A 140 -5.87 -7.52 7.01
C PRO A 140 -4.57 -8.34 7.02
N HIS A 141 -4.65 -9.63 7.36
CA HIS A 141 -3.50 -10.53 7.26
C HIS A 141 -3.08 -10.72 5.80
N GLN A 142 -4.04 -10.99 4.90
CA GLN A 142 -3.78 -11.10 3.46
C GLN A 142 -3.09 -9.83 2.91
N ALA A 143 -3.59 -8.64 3.25
CA ALA A 143 -3.02 -7.38 2.79
C ALA A 143 -1.56 -7.21 3.23
N ARG A 144 -1.22 -7.58 4.48
CA ARG A 144 0.17 -7.54 4.98
C ARG A 144 1.08 -8.50 4.22
N GLU A 145 0.64 -9.72 3.95
CA GLU A 145 1.45 -10.67 3.18
C GLU A 145 1.61 -10.23 1.71
N THR A 146 0.57 -9.67 1.09
CA THR A 146 0.67 -9.06 -0.24
C THR A 146 1.68 -7.92 -0.26
N LEU A 147 1.66 -7.04 0.74
CA LEU A 147 2.63 -5.95 0.87
C LEU A 147 4.06 -6.48 1.05
N ARG A 148 4.25 -7.53 1.86
CA ARG A 148 5.56 -8.17 2.02
C ARG A 148 6.11 -8.67 0.69
N VAL A 149 5.32 -9.45 -0.05
CA VAL A 149 5.72 -10.01 -1.36
C VAL A 149 6.03 -8.88 -2.34
N MET A 150 5.23 -7.80 -2.35
CA MET A 150 5.49 -6.63 -3.20
C MET A 150 6.85 -5.99 -2.87
N MET A 151 7.15 -5.79 -1.58
CA MET A 151 8.44 -5.21 -1.16
C MET A 151 9.63 -6.13 -1.47
N GLU A 152 9.46 -7.44 -1.37
CA GLU A 152 10.48 -8.42 -1.77
C GLU A 152 10.79 -8.33 -3.27
N VAL A 153 9.75 -8.19 -4.11
CA VAL A 153 9.92 -7.98 -5.55
C VAL A 153 10.68 -6.68 -5.83
N GLN A 154 10.32 -5.58 -5.19
CA GLN A 154 11.01 -4.29 -5.35
C GLN A 154 12.48 -4.38 -4.90
N LYS A 155 12.76 -5.04 -3.77
CA LYS A 155 14.13 -5.27 -3.29
C LYS A 155 14.95 -6.04 -4.32
N ARG A 156 14.40 -7.13 -4.86
CA ARG A 156 15.06 -7.94 -5.88
C ARG A 156 15.37 -7.12 -7.14
N GLN A 157 14.40 -6.35 -7.64
CA GLN A 157 14.59 -5.50 -8.82
C GLN A 157 15.69 -4.45 -8.62
N ARG A 158 15.79 -3.85 -7.42
CA ARG A 158 16.86 -2.90 -7.08
C ARG A 158 18.23 -3.57 -7.08
N LEU A 159 18.34 -4.77 -6.49
CA LEU A 159 19.60 -5.53 -6.47
C LEU A 159 20.04 -5.95 -7.87
N GLU A 160 19.12 -6.48 -8.68
CA GLU A 160 19.41 -6.86 -10.08
C GLU A 160 19.86 -5.66 -10.92
N THR A 161 19.22 -4.51 -10.73
CA THR A 161 19.60 -3.26 -11.39
C THR A 161 21.00 -2.80 -10.96
N ALA A 162 21.30 -2.82 -9.66
CA ALA A 162 22.63 -2.49 -9.15
C ALA A 162 23.71 -3.43 -9.70
N GLU A 163 23.43 -4.74 -9.76
CA GLU A 163 24.35 -5.72 -10.34
C GLU A 163 24.60 -5.46 -11.83
N ARG A 164 23.56 -5.10 -12.59
CA ARG A 164 23.70 -4.72 -14.00
C ARG A 164 24.56 -3.46 -14.17
N PHE A 165 24.36 -2.44 -13.33
CA PHE A 165 25.18 -1.24 -13.34
C PHE A 165 26.64 -1.55 -13.03
N GLN A 166 26.91 -2.40 -12.03
CA GLN A 166 28.28 -2.79 -11.70
C GLN A 166 28.96 -3.50 -12.89
N LYS A 167 28.28 -4.46 -13.52
CA LYS A 167 28.80 -5.14 -14.72
C LYS A 167 29.11 -4.18 -15.87
N HIS A 168 28.28 -3.15 -16.05
CA HIS A 168 28.53 -2.12 -17.06
C HIS A 168 29.74 -1.24 -16.70
N LEU A 169 29.90 -0.87 -15.43
CA LEU A 169 31.06 -0.11 -14.96
C LEU A 169 32.35 -0.91 -15.16
N ASP A 170 32.37 -2.19 -14.78
CA ASP A 170 33.54 -3.06 -14.92
C ASP A 170 33.96 -3.14 -16.40
N ARG A 171 33.01 -3.32 -17.31
CA ARG A 171 33.27 -3.33 -18.76
C ARG A 171 33.82 -1.99 -19.28
N VAL A 172 33.31 -0.86 -18.79
CA VAL A 172 33.83 0.48 -19.17
C VAL A 172 35.25 0.67 -18.64
N VAL A 173 35.54 0.24 -17.41
CA VAL A 173 36.88 0.28 -16.83
C VAL A 173 37.85 -0.56 -17.65
N GLU A 174 37.48 -1.79 -18.01
CA GLU A 174 38.27 -2.66 -18.89
C GLU A 174 38.55 -2.00 -20.24
N MET A 175 37.54 -1.38 -20.86
CA MET A 175 37.72 -0.64 -22.12
C MET A 175 38.70 0.52 -21.98
N ILE A 176 38.58 1.35 -20.94
CA ILE A 176 39.48 2.48 -20.71
C ILE A 176 40.91 1.99 -20.49
N GLN A 177 41.09 0.95 -19.67
CA GLN A 177 42.41 0.35 -19.44
C GLN A 177 43.02 -0.21 -20.73
N GLY A 178 42.20 -0.87 -21.56
CA GLY A 178 42.63 -1.35 -22.87
C GLY A 178 43.07 -0.21 -23.81
N CYS A 179 42.32 0.89 -23.85
CA CYS A 179 42.70 2.07 -24.63
C CYS A 179 44.00 2.72 -24.11
N LEU A 180 44.14 2.87 -22.80
CA LEU A 180 45.36 3.42 -22.18
C LEU A 180 46.59 2.56 -22.50
N ALA A 181 46.47 1.24 -22.44
CA ALA A 181 47.56 0.32 -22.78
C ALA A 181 47.93 0.34 -24.27
N SER A 182 47.03 0.79 -25.15
CA SER A 182 47.26 0.89 -26.58
C SER A 182 47.92 2.21 -27.04
N LEU A 183 48.04 3.19 -26.14
CA LEU A 183 48.71 4.46 -26.45
C LEU A 183 50.24 4.25 -26.48
N PRO A 184 50.96 4.77 -27.48
CA PRO A 184 52.41 4.70 -27.53
C PRO A 184 53.03 5.52 -26.39
N ASP A 185 54.06 4.95 -25.75
CA ASP A 185 54.83 5.55 -24.66
C ASP A 185 55.83 6.59 -25.22
N ASP A 186 55.32 7.64 -25.87
CA ASP A 186 56.13 8.77 -26.33
C ASP A 186 56.04 9.92 -25.33
N LEU A 187 56.57 9.68 -24.12
CA LEU A 187 57.09 10.74 -23.26
C LEU A 187 58.60 10.83 -23.51
N PRO A 188 59.13 11.97 -23.99
CA PRO A 188 60.56 12.12 -24.16
C PRO A 188 61.24 12.02 -22.79
N GLN A 189 61.98 10.92 -22.57
CA GLN A 189 62.94 10.83 -21.47
C GLN A 189 64.00 11.91 -21.68
N PRO A 190 64.21 12.83 -20.71
CA PRO A 190 65.41 13.64 -20.72
C PRO A 190 66.57 12.72 -20.32
N GLU A 191 67.29 12.23 -21.32
CA GLU A 191 68.63 11.69 -21.17
C GLU A 191 69.51 12.72 -20.44
N GLY A 192 69.92 12.40 -19.22
CA GLY A 192 70.67 13.27 -18.34
C GLY A 192 71.28 12.52 -17.16
N SER A 193 72.40 11.86 -17.45
CA SER A 193 73.33 11.17 -16.54
C SER A 193 73.54 11.83 -15.16
N GLY A 194 73.51 11.03 -14.09
CA GLY A 194 73.98 11.44 -12.76
C GLY A 194 73.51 10.50 -11.64
N GLY A 195 74.42 9.64 -11.15
CA GLY A 195 74.11 8.55 -10.22
C GLY A 195 73.61 8.95 -8.82
N GLY A 196 72.96 7.98 -8.18
CA GLY A 196 72.61 8.04 -6.75
C GLY A 196 71.45 7.12 -6.37
N ARG A 197 71.76 5.93 -5.83
CA ARG A 197 70.86 5.15 -4.96
C ARG A 197 70.64 5.96 -3.67
N PRO A 198 69.47 6.04 -2.97
CA PRO A 198 68.75 4.90 -2.34
C PRO A 198 67.23 5.16 -2.10
N PRO A 199 66.54 4.58 -1.08
CA PRO A 199 66.35 3.17 -0.71
C PRO A 199 64.86 2.73 -0.82
N ALA A 200 64.65 1.42 -0.66
CA ALA A 200 63.34 0.78 -0.53
C ALA A 200 62.48 1.35 0.62
N ARG A 201 61.18 1.62 0.36
CA ARG A 201 60.21 1.92 1.42
C ARG A 201 58.77 1.53 1.01
N GLY A 202 58.22 0.56 1.74
CA GLY A 202 56.82 0.54 2.19
C GLY A 202 55.74 0.06 1.20
N ALA A 203 55.50 -1.25 1.17
CA ALA A 203 54.16 -1.77 0.84
C ALA A 203 53.20 -1.47 2.00
N PRO A 204 51.98 -0.94 1.78
CA PRO A 204 50.97 -0.90 2.82
C PRO A 204 50.33 -2.27 2.98
N ARG A 205 50.31 -2.72 4.24
CA ARG A 205 49.64 -3.93 4.72
C ARG A 205 48.13 -3.86 4.44
N ALA A 206 47.58 -4.94 3.92
CA ALA A 206 46.17 -5.25 4.07
C ALA A 206 45.95 -5.69 5.53
N ASP A 207 45.25 -4.88 6.32
CA ASP A 207 44.81 -5.30 7.64
C ASP A 207 43.60 -6.22 7.49
N LEU A 208 43.87 -7.49 7.81
CA LEU A 208 42.95 -8.57 8.08
C LEU A 208 42.21 -8.22 9.38
N MET A 209 40.88 -8.05 9.36
CA MET A 209 40.08 -8.03 10.58
C MET A 209 39.52 -9.43 10.85
N ASP A 210 39.98 -9.97 11.96
CA ASP A 210 39.69 -11.28 12.52
C ASP A 210 38.21 -11.52 12.83
N LEU A 211 37.84 -12.78 12.67
CA LEU A 211 36.59 -13.40 13.10
C LEU A 211 36.81 -13.97 14.50
N GLU A 212 36.15 -13.45 15.54
CA GLU A 212 36.09 -14.12 16.85
C GLU A 212 34.64 -14.32 17.26
N GLU A 213 34.32 -15.60 17.43
CA GLU A 213 33.07 -16.17 17.89
C GLU A 213 33.23 -16.50 19.38
N ALA A 214 32.31 -16.05 20.23
CA ALA A 214 32.15 -16.60 21.56
C ALA A 214 30.68 -16.61 21.97
N GLY A 215 30.08 -17.79 21.95
CA GLY A 215 28.80 -18.08 22.60
C GLY A 215 29.01 -18.71 23.97
N ALA A 216 28.17 -18.36 24.94
CA ALA A 216 27.49 -19.26 25.90
C ALA A 216 26.71 -18.42 26.92
N GLY A 217 25.52 -18.91 27.30
CA GLY A 217 24.48 -18.14 27.98
C GLY A 217 24.52 -18.15 29.52
N GLY A 218 23.45 -17.59 30.10
CA GLY A 218 23.18 -17.60 31.54
C GLY A 218 22.13 -16.57 31.96
N SER A 219 20.99 -17.06 32.45
CA SER A 219 19.82 -16.33 32.95
C SER A 219 19.99 -15.86 34.40
N CYS A 220 19.46 -14.68 34.78
CA CYS A 220 18.43 -14.51 35.84
C CYS A 220 18.19 -13.03 36.31
N VAL A 221 16.90 -12.68 36.37
CA VAL A 221 16.09 -11.81 37.27
C VAL A 221 16.73 -10.68 38.12
N GLY A 222 16.16 -9.45 37.96
CA GLY A 222 15.72 -8.60 39.09
C GLY A 222 16.22 -7.14 39.16
N GLY A 223 15.31 -6.16 39.29
CA GLY A 223 15.57 -4.91 40.05
C GLY A 223 15.58 -3.54 39.33
N GLN A 224 14.38 -2.98 39.13
CA GLN A 224 13.88 -1.59 39.14
C GLN A 224 14.79 -0.33 39.30
N GLN A 225 14.37 0.73 38.54
CA GLN A 225 14.53 2.19 38.67
C GLN A 225 15.88 2.87 38.31
N ASP A 226 15.91 3.69 37.24
CA ASP A 226 15.96 5.16 37.39
C ASP A 226 15.72 5.96 36.07
N ARG A 227 15.29 7.21 36.27
CA ARG A 227 14.81 8.24 35.33
C ARG A 227 15.94 8.92 34.55
N THR A 228 15.81 9.09 33.22
CA THR A 228 16.46 10.19 32.47
C THR A 228 15.79 10.45 31.11
N THR A 229 15.61 11.74 30.83
CA THR A 229 15.07 12.37 29.62
C THR A 229 15.96 12.17 28.39
N VAL A 230 15.40 11.80 27.23
CA VAL A 230 16.11 11.77 25.94
C VAL A 230 15.31 12.53 24.88
N THR A 231 15.97 13.53 24.28
CA THR A 231 15.50 14.37 23.18
C THR A 231 15.51 13.62 21.83
N PRO A 232 14.65 13.98 20.85
CA PRO A 232 14.55 13.21 19.62
C PRO A 232 15.60 13.66 18.58
N LYS A 233 16.59 12.80 18.29
CA LYS A 233 17.34 12.86 17.03
C LYS A 233 16.46 12.27 15.92
N ARG A 234 15.56 13.07 15.34
CA ARG A 234 14.67 12.62 14.24
C ARG A 234 14.82 13.42 12.94
N ASP A 235 15.89 14.21 12.79
CA ASP A 235 15.99 15.15 11.66
C ASP A 235 16.94 14.69 10.53
N LYS A 236 17.74 13.62 10.71
CA LYS A 236 18.73 13.22 9.69
C LYS A 236 18.32 12.07 8.77
N LEU A 237 17.26 11.33 9.12
CA LEU A 237 16.81 10.17 8.32
C LEU A 237 15.93 10.61 7.13
N TRP A 238 15.12 11.65 7.33
CA TRP A 238 14.15 12.15 6.36
C TRP A 238 14.79 12.86 5.17
N ASP A 239 16.00 13.40 5.37
CA ASP A 239 16.72 14.19 4.36
C ASP A 239 17.27 13.33 3.21
N LYS A 240 17.67 12.09 3.52
CA LYS A 240 18.19 11.13 2.54
C LYS A 240 17.08 10.56 1.65
N ASP A 241 15.92 10.29 2.23
CA ASP A 241 14.75 9.79 1.50
C ASP A 241 14.19 10.89 0.57
N MET A 242 14.24 12.15 1.00
CA MET A 242 13.85 13.30 0.19
C MET A 242 14.80 13.52 -1.00
N ALA A 243 16.12 13.39 -0.78
CA ALA A 243 17.11 13.47 -1.85
C ALA A 243 16.96 12.32 -2.86
N MET A 244 16.63 11.11 -2.40
CA MET A 244 16.33 9.96 -3.27
C MET A 244 15.07 10.18 -4.13
N CYS A 245 14.01 10.77 -3.56
CA CYS A 245 12.80 11.10 -4.32
C CYS A 245 13.06 12.15 -5.40
N SER A 246 13.86 13.17 -5.10
CA SER A 246 14.22 14.21 -6.07
C SER A 246 14.99 13.68 -7.28
N ILE A 247 15.84 12.66 -7.09
CA ILE A 247 16.62 12.04 -8.18
C ILE A 247 15.71 11.20 -9.09
N ILE A 248 14.67 10.56 -8.55
CA ILE A 248 13.75 9.73 -9.33
C ILE A 248 12.84 10.60 -10.22
N ASP A 249 12.42 11.76 -9.73
CA ASP A 249 11.60 12.72 -10.48
C ASP A 249 12.38 13.41 -11.62
N GLU A 250 13.72 13.52 -11.53
CA GLU A 250 14.55 14.03 -12.63
C GLU A 250 14.82 13.01 -13.75
N MET A 251 14.59 11.71 -13.50
CA MET A 251 14.84 10.64 -14.47
C MET A 251 13.59 10.18 -15.25
N THR A 252 12.42 10.77 -14.99
CA THR A 252 11.14 10.47 -15.66
C THR A 252 10.72 11.62 -16.57
#